data_AF-A0A1V8SRQ1-F1
#
_entry.id   AF-A0A1V8SRQ1-F1
#
_cell.length_a   1.000
_cell.length_b   1.000
_cell.length_c   1.000
_cell.angle_alpha   90.00
_cell.angle_beta   90.00
_cell.angle_gamma   90.00
#
_symmetry.space_group_name_H-M   'P 1'
#
loop_
_entity.id
_entity.type
_entity.pdbx_description
1 polymer ?
#
loop_
_entity_poly.entity_id
_entity_poly.type
_entity_poly.pdbx_seq_one_letter_code
_entity_poly.pdbx_strand_id
1 'polypeptide(L)'
;MISGILHINLLVPPGTLNHAQVFYGDTLGLTPRAVPVHMNGRLAWFDIGSSGQQVHVAIGTNEPASSRHPCFRVESKEKLAELRERVWKSFEKGGEAAPREADKPGEGIRGDQSAEFPTRFFCRDFAGNRLEFSI
;
A
#
# COMPACT_ATOMS: atom_id res chain seq x y z
N MET A 1 26.51 -2.02 11.02
CA MET A 1 25.62 -3.16 11.34
C MET A 1 24.19 -2.75 11.03
N ILE A 2 23.37 -3.62 10.44
CA ILE A 2 21.97 -3.33 10.03
C ILE A 2 21.03 -3.65 11.19
N SER A 3 20.09 -2.74 11.51
CA SER A 3 19.19 -2.86 12.68
C SER A 3 17.69 -2.96 12.35
N GLY A 4 17.31 -2.83 11.07
CA GLY A 4 15.92 -2.93 10.64
C GLY A 4 15.68 -2.32 9.26
N ILE A 5 14.42 -2.40 8.81
CA ILE A 5 13.95 -1.71 7.61
C ILE A 5 13.60 -0.28 8.02
N LEU A 6 14.23 0.72 7.40
CA LEU A 6 13.87 2.12 7.60
C LEU A 6 12.71 2.52 6.69
N HIS A 7 12.78 2.13 5.41
CA HIS A 7 11.75 2.43 4.44
C HIS A 7 11.74 1.40 3.32
N ILE A 8 10.64 1.38 2.58
CA ILE A 8 10.54 0.77 1.27
C ILE A 8 10.35 1.88 0.22
N ASN A 9 10.63 1.58 -1.04
CA ASN A 9 10.34 2.47 -2.16
C ASN A 9 9.51 1.75 -3.21
N LEU A 10 8.36 2.32 -3.58
CA LEU A 10 7.44 1.82 -4.59
C LEU A 10 7.44 2.75 -5.79
N LEU A 11 7.30 2.19 -6.99
CA LEU A 11 7.32 2.95 -8.23
C LEU A 11 5.93 3.14 -8.79
N VAL A 12 5.65 4.36 -9.26
CA VAL A 12 4.40 4.72 -9.96
C VAL A 12 4.71 5.36 -11.31
N PRO A 13 3.86 5.17 -12.34
CA PRO A 13 4.07 5.75 -13.66
C PRO A 13 4.18 7.29 -13.63
N PRO A 14 4.93 7.90 -14.56
CA PRO A 14 4.92 9.34 -14.76
C PRO A 14 3.51 9.91 -14.90
N GLY A 15 3.26 11.07 -14.29
CA GLY A 15 1.94 11.73 -14.30
C GLY A 15 0.92 11.18 -13.30
N THR A 16 1.26 10.17 -12.50
CA THR A 16 0.31 9.56 -11.52
C THR A 16 0.69 9.79 -10.05
N LEU A 17 1.78 10.51 -9.77
CA LEU A 17 2.27 10.71 -8.41
C LEU A 17 1.26 11.41 -7.48
N ASN A 18 0.43 12.30 -8.02
CA ASN A 18 -0.65 12.97 -7.31
C ASN A 18 -1.70 11.98 -6.74
N HIS A 19 -1.84 10.79 -7.32
CA HIS A 19 -2.74 9.74 -6.82
C HIS A 19 -2.21 9.07 -5.56
N ALA A 20 -0.92 9.22 -5.25
CA ALA A 20 -0.31 8.62 -4.07
C ALA A 20 -0.95 9.13 -2.77
N GLN A 21 -1.31 10.41 -2.68
CA GLN A 21 -1.97 10.94 -1.49
C GLN A 21 -3.34 10.28 -1.26
N VAL A 22 -4.12 10.13 -2.33
CA VAL A 22 -5.46 9.53 -2.25
C VAL A 22 -5.35 8.06 -1.86
N PHE A 23 -4.44 7.30 -2.47
CA PHE A 23 -4.32 5.87 -2.18
C PHE A 23 -3.60 5.59 -0.86
N TYR A 24 -2.36 6.06 -0.69
CA TYR A 24 -1.55 5.74 0.49
C TYR A 24 -1.97 6.54 1.72
N GLY A 25 -2.35 7.81 1.54
CA GLY A 25 -2.84 8.65 2.62
C GLY A 25 -4.27 8.32 3.01
N ASP A 26 -5.21 8.50 2.08
CA ASP A 26 -6.63 8.46 2.43
C ASP A 26 -7.18 7.02 2.48
N THR A 27 -6.86 6.18 1.49
CA THR A 27 -7.34 4.79 1.43
C THR A 27 -6.60 3.87 2.40
N LEU A 28 -5.26 3.95 2.51
CA LEU A 28 -4.51 3.12 3.47
C LEU A 28 -4.38 3.73 4.86
N GLY A 29 -4.58 5.04 5.01
CA GLY A 29 -4.47 5.72 6.30
C GLY A 29 -3.03 6.02 6.73
N LEU A 30 -2.05 5.99 5.82
CA LEU A 30 -0.67 6.37 6.16
C LEU A 30 -0.56 7.89 6.32
N THR A 31 0.37 8.35 7.16
CA THR A 31 0.50 9.80 7.43
C THR A 31 1.44 10.45 6.42
N PRO A 32 1.01 11.45 5.64
CA PRO A 32 1.89 12.12 4.69
C PRO A 32 3.05 12.83 5.39
N ARG A 33 4.25 12.72 4.82
CA ARG A 33 5.46 13.38 5.29
C ARG A 33 6.02 14.30 4.20
N ALA A 34 6.44 15.49 4.61
CA ALA A 34 7.10 16.43 3.73
C ALA A 34 8.39 15.83 3.14
N VAL A 35 8.53 15.93 1.83
CA VAL A 35 9.78 15.62 1.12
C VAL A 35 10.71 16.85 1.15
N PRO A 36 12.04 16.68 0.96
CA PRO A 36 12.92 17.80 0.73
C PRO A 36 12.42 18.69 -0.41
N VAL A 37 12.50 20.01 -0.25
CA VAL A 37 11.90 20.99 -1.18
C VAL A 37 12.29 20.74 -2.65
N HIS A 38 13.55 20.39 -2.89
CA HIS A 38 14.09 20.13 -4.23
C HIS A 38 13.58 18.83 -4.88
N MET A 39 12.88 17.97 -4.13
CA MET A 39 12.26 16.72 -4.61
C MET A 39 10.73 16.83 -4.73
N ASN A 40 10.16 18.02 -4.51
CA ASN A 40 8.72 18.23 -4.64
C ASN A 40 8.23 17.88 -6.06
N GLY A 41 7.09 17.20 -6.14
CA GLY A 41 6.53 16.71 -7.41
C GLY A 41 7.25 15.50 -8.01
N ARG A 42 8.28 14.95 -7.37
CA ARG A 42 9.01 13.75 -7.83
C ARG A 42 8.90 12.56 -6.87
N LEU A 43 8.63 12.84 -5.59
CA LEU A 43 8.49 11.86 -4.52
C LEU A 43 7.25 12.18 -3.68
N ALA A 44 6.67 11.14 -3.08
CA ALA A 44 5.74 11.27 -1.96
C ALA A 44 6.20 10.33 -0.84
N TRP A 45 6.21 10.82 0.40
CA TRP A 45 6.62 10.06 1.58
C TRP A 45 5.44 9.90 2.55
N PHE A 46 5.33 8.73 3.16
CA PHE A 46 4.32 8.41 4.15
C PHE A 46 4.94 7.68 5.35
N ASP A 47 4.58 8.08 6.56
CA ASP A 47 4.95 7.39 7.78
C ASP A 47 4.00 6.22 8.07
N ILE A 48 4.57 5.11 8.54
CA ILE A 48 3.85 3.91 8.98
C ILE A 48 3.60 4.02 10.49
N GLY A 49 2.45 4.58 10.85
CA GLY A 49 2.08 4.83 12.24
C GLY A 49 3.17 5.61 12.98
N SER A 50 3.48 5.21 14.21
CA SER A 50 4.55 5.81 15.03
C SER A 50 5.87 5.02 15.01
N SER A 51 6.03 4.06 14.09
CA SER A 51 7.19 3.16 14.06
C SER A 51 8.49 3.84 13.65
N GLY A 52 8.42 5.00 12.98
CA GLY A 52 9.53 5.64 12.29
C GLY A 52 9.84 5.01 10.91
N GLN A 53 9.15 3.93 10.52
CA GLN A 53 9.27 3.34 9.19
C GLN A 53 8.43 4.09 8.16
N GLN A 54 8.84 4.04 6.90
CA GLN A 54 8.23 4.85 5.84
C GLN A 54 7.95 4.08 4.55
N VAL A 55 6.95 4.57 3.81
CA VAL A 55 6.74 4.24 2.40
C VAL A 55 7.15 5.45 1.56
N HIS A 56 8.11 5.25 0.68
CA HIS A 56 8.45 6.22 -0.36
C HIS A 56 7.77 5.80 -1.66
N VAL A 57 7.22 6.78 -2.38
CA VAL A 57 6.61 6.59 -3.69
C VAL A 57 7.38 7.47 -4.67
N ALA A 58 8.00 6.86 -5.67
CA ALA A 58 8.81 7.52 -6.69
C ALA A 58 8.27 7.27 -8.10
N ILE A 59 8.51 8.23 -8.99
CA ILE A 59 8.17 8.06 -10.40
C ILE A 59 9.14 7.06 -11.04
N GLY A 60 8.62 6.04 -11.73
CA GLY A 60 9.44 5.07 -12.44
C GLY A 60 8.61 3.98 -13.14
N THR A 61 9.32 3.06 -13.78
CA THR A 61 8.72 1.89 -14.43
C THR A 61 8.58 0.76 -13.42
N ASN A 62 7.38 0.19 -13.32
CA ASN A 62 7.13 -0.99 -12.51
C ASN A 62 6.86 -2.20 -13.41
N GLU A 63 7.18 -3.40 -12.91
CA GLU A 63 6.83 -4.64 -13.59
C GLU A 63 5.32 -4.86 -13.54
N PRO A 64 4.66 -5.11 -14.68
CA PRO A 64 3.26 -5.51 -14.68
C PRO A 64 3.05 -6.77 -13.84
N ALA A 65 2.11 -6.71 -12.91
CA ALA A 65 1.65 -7.86 -12.11
C ALA A 65 2.75 -8.60 -11.31
N SER A 66 3.85 -7.94 -10.93
CA SER A 66 4.92 -8.55 -10.11
C SER A 66 4.37 -9.18 -8.82
N SER A 67 4.97 -10.30 -8.40
CA SER A 67 4.67 -10.95 -7.13
C SER A 67 5.40 -10.33 -5.95
N ARG A 68 6.40 -9.47 -6.18
CA ARG A 68 7.15 -8.76 -5.15
C ARG A 68 6.23 -7.78 -4.41
N HIS A 69 6.30 -7.76 -3.09
CA HIS A 69 5.49 -6.88 -2.27
C HIS A 69 6.12 -6.65 -0.89
N PRO A 70 5.88 -5.49 -0.28
CA PRO A 70 5.94 -5.36 1.16
C PRO A 70 4.72 -6.04 1.80
N CYS A 71 4.92 -6.56 3.02
CA CYS A 71 3.84 -6.99 3.90
C CYS A 71 3.78 -6.04 5.12
N PHE A 72 2.65 -5.36 5.28
CA PHE A 72 2.43 -4.44 6.38
C PHE A 72 1.77 -5.15 7.55
N ARG A 73 2.35 -4.98 8.74
CA ARG A 73 1.70 -5.39 9.99
C ARG A 73 0.52 -4.46 10.29
N VAL A 74 -0.62 -5.05 10.63
CA VAL A 74 -1.83 -4.38 11.11
C VAL A 74 -2.06 -4.77 12.56
N GLU A 75 -2.51 -3.83 13.38
CA GLU A 75 -2.53 -3.95 14.84
C GLU A 75 -3.45 -5.06 15.39
N SER A 76 -4.48 -5.46 14.65
CA SER A 76 -5.47 -6.44 15.08
C SER A 76 -6.24 -7.01 13.90
N LYS A 77 -6.98 -8.10 14.14
CA LYS A 77 -7.86 -8.72 13.13
C LYS A 77 -9.00 -7.79 12.74
N GLU A 78 -9.54 -7.06 13.71
CA GLU A 78 -10.63 -6.10 13.53
C GLU A 78 -10.17 -4.97 12.59
N LYS A 79 -8.97 -4.45 12.82
CA LYS A 79 -8.39 -3.37 12.01
C LYS A 79 -7.96 -3.84 10.64
N LEU A 80 -7.52 -5.09 10.52
CA LEU A 80 -7.27 -5.72 9.24
C LEU A 80 -8.56 -5.84 8.41
N ALA A 81 -9.69 -6.20 9.03
CA ALA A 81 -10.99 -6.24 8.37
C ALA A 81 -11.48 -4.84 7.96
N GLU A 82 -11.38 -3.84 8.85
CA GLU A 82 -11.71 -2.44 8.54
C GLU A 82 -10.89 -1.90 7.36
N LEU A 83 -9.58 -2.19 7.32
CA LEU A 83 -8.71 -1.77 6.24
C LEU A 83 -9.09 -2.47 4.92
N ARG A 84 -9.37 -3.77 4.96
CA ARG A 84 -9.85 -4.53 3.78
C ARG A 84 -11.14 -3.94 3.22
N GLU A 85 -12.11 -3.60 4.08
CA GLU A 85 -13.34 -2.93 3.64
C GLU A 85 -13.08 -1.57 3.00
N ARG A 86 -12.17 -0.77 3.56
CA ARG A 86 -11.84 0.55 3.02
C ARG A 86 -11.19 0.46 1.64
N VAL A 87 -10.24 -0.47 1.50
CA VAL A 87 -9.58 -0.76 0.22
C VAL A 87 -10.60 -1.27 -0.81
N TRP A 88 -11.51 -2.16 -0.41
CA TRP A 88 -12.57 -2.66 -1.28
C TRP A 88 -13.56 -1.56 -1.72
N LYS A 89 -14.01 -0.70 -0.80
CA LYS A 89 -14.87 0.44 -1.16
C LYS A 89 -14.18 1.40 -2.13
N SER A 90 -12.87 1.63 -1.95
CA SER A 90 -12.07 2.40 -2.91
C SER A 90 -11.97 1.72 -4.27
N PHE A 91 -11.86 0.39 -4.31
CA PHE A 91 -11.88 -0.41 -5.55
C PHE A 91 -13.22 -0.26 -6.28
N GLU A 92 -14.35 -0.48 -5.59
CA GLU A 92 -15.70 -0.40 -6.18
C GLU A 92 -16.05 1.00 -6.69
N LYS A 93 -15.61 2.04 -5.97
CA LYS A 93 -15.80 3.43 -6.38
C LYS A 93 -15.06 3.75 -7.68
N GLY A 94 -13.93 3.09 -7.94
CA GLY A 94 -13.07 3.35 -9.09
C GLY A 94 -12.43 4.74 -9.07
N GLY A 95 -11.91 5.16 -10.22
CA GLY A 95 -11.16 6.41 -10.39
C GLY A 95 -9.65 6.18 -10.52
N GLU A 96 -8.91 7.24 -10.86
CA GLU A 96 -7.51 7.13 -11.25
C GLU A 96 -6.56 6.73 -10.11
N ALA A 97 -6.99 6.94 -8.86
CA ALA A 97 -6.26 6.56 -7.66
C ALA A 97 -6.78 5.26 -7.00
N ALA A 98 -7.83 4.64 -7.56
CA ALA A 98 -8.37 3.41 -7.01
C ALA A 98 -7.37 2.25 -7.16
N PRO A 99 -7.34 1.29 -6.22
CA PRO A 99 -6.60 0.06 -6.41
C PRO A 99 -7.02 -0.63 -7.72
N ARG A 100 -6.07 -1.27 -8.39
CA ARG A 100 -6.36 -2.09 -9.58
C ARG A 100 -6.90 -3.47 -9.23
N GLU A 101 -6.58 -3.94 -8.03
CA GLU A 101 -7.06 -5.21 -7.49
C GLU A 101 -7.27 -5.06 -5.99
N ALA A 102 -8.34 -5.64 -5.45
CA ALA A 102 -8.59 -5.70 -4.03
C ALA A 102 -9.29 -7.02 -3.67
N ASP A 103 -8.87 -7.63 -2.57
CA ASP A 103 -9.54 -8.82 -2.02
C ASP A 103 -10.86 -8.42 -1.35
N LYS A 104 -11.99 -8.92 -1.87
CA LYS A 104 -13.33 -8.56 -1.40
C LYS A 104 -13.65 -9.11 0.00
N PRO A 105 -14.11 -8.29 0.96
CA PRO A 105 -14.53 -8.76 2.28
C PRO A 105 -15.55 -9.90 2.20
N GLY A 106 -15.37 -10.94 3.03
CA GLY A 106 -16.23 -12.12 3.05
C GLY A 106 -15.91 -13.19 1.99
N GLU A 107 -15.00 -12.93 1.06
CA GLU A 107 -14.54 -13.88 0.05
C GLU A 107 -13.07 -14.29 0.28
N GLY A 108 -12.58 -15.25 -0.52
CA GLY A 108 -11.18 -15.68 -0.53
C GLY A 108 -10.20 -14.57 -0.91
N ILE A 109 -8.91 -14.85 -0.79
CA ILE A 109 -7.82 -13.89 -1.02
C ILE A 109 -6.96 -14.28 -2.23
N ARG A 110 -6.25 -13.30 -2.82
CA ARG A 110 -5.35 -13.50 -3.98
C ARG A 110 -3.96 -14.05 -3.60
N GLY A 111 -3.90 -15.02 -2.69
CA GLY A 111 -2.67 -15.65 -2.23
C GLY A 111 -2.94 -16.94 -1.47
N ASP A 112 -1.88 -17.59 -0.98
CA ASP A 112 -2.05 -18.81 -0.20
C ASP A 112 -2.78 -18.49 1.13
N GLN A 113 -3.69 -19.37 1.54
CA GLN A 113 -4.40 -19.27 2.81
C GLN A 113 -4.25 -20.61 3.52
N SER A 114 -3.03 -20.88 4.00
CA SER A 114 -2.70 -22.05 4.80
C SER A 114 -2.76 -21.71 6.30
N ALA A 115 -2.73 -22.74 7.14
CA ALA A 115 -2.66 -22.56 8.60
C ALA A 115 -1.42 -21.77 9.05
N GLU A 116 -0.38 -21.72 8.21
CA GLU A 116 0.87 -20.98 8.45
C GLU A 116 0.71 -19.47 8.17
N PHE A 117 -0.38 -19.06 7.50
CA PHE A 117 -0.68 -17.67 7.13
C PHE A 117 -2.11 -17.27 7.56
N PRO A 118 -2.35 -17.09 8.87
CA PRO A 118 -3.70 -17.22 9.43
C PRO A 118 -4.67 -16.08 9.08
N THR A 119 -4.19 -14.84 8.89
CA THR A 119 -5.09 -13.74 8.52
C THR A 119 -4.35 -12.65 7.76
N ARG A 120 -4.62 -12.57 6.45
CA ARG A 120 -4.04 -11.57 5.55
C ARG A 120 -5.00 -11.21 4.42
N PHE A 121 -4.73 -10.12 3.72
CA PHE A 121 -5.33 -9.84 2.42
C PHE A 121 -4.35 -9.09 1.52
N PHE A 122 -4.64 -9.06 0.22
CA PHE A 122 -3.85 -8.38 -0.78
C PHE A 122 -4.65 -7.29 -1.50
N CYS A 123 -3.93 -6.28 -1.97
CA CYS A 123 -4.41 -5.40 -3.03
C CYS A 123 -3.28 -5.07 -3.99
N ARG A 124 -3.63 -4.48 -5.13
CA ARG A 124 -2.69 -3.74 -5.96
C ARG A 124 -3.06 -2.29 -5.96
N ASP A 125 -2.09 -1.41 -5.70
CA ASP A 125 -2.31 0.03 -5.79
C ASP A 125 -2.71 0.46 -7.22
N PHE A 126 -2.99 1.75 -7.39
CA PHE A 126 -3.35 2.35 -8.68
C PHE A 126 -2.27 2.19 -9.77
N ALA A 127 -1.04 1.88 -9.39
CA ALA A 127 0.11 1.64 -10.28
C ALA A 127 0.41 0.15 -10.51
N GLY A 128 -0.27 -0.76 -9.81
CA GLY A 128 -0.07 -2.21 -9.92
C GLY A 128 0.92 -2.82 -8.91
N ASN A 129 1.46 -2.04 -7.97
CA ASN A 129 2.28 -2.55 -6.87
C ASN A 129 1.44 -3.48 -6.01
N ARG A 130 1.87 -4.74 -5.85
CA ARG A 130 1.22 -5.67 -4.91
C ARG A 130 1.56 -5.26 -3.49
N LEU A 131 0.55 -5.22 -2.61
CA LEU A 131 0.67 -4.95 -1.19
C LEU A 131 -0.01 -6.09 -0.42
N GLU A 132 0.63 -6.54 0.66
CA GLU A 132 0.07 -7.51 1.60
C GLU A 132 -0.15 -6.85 2.97
N PHE A 133 -1.20 -7.25 3.66
CA PHE A 133 -1.52 -6.82 5.02
C PHE A 133 -1.78 -8.05 5.89
N SER A 134 -1.13 -8.13 7.05
CA SER A 134 -1.25 -9.24 8.00
C SER A 134 -1.16 -8.72 9.44
N ILE A 135 -1.60 -9.52 10.42
CA ILE A 135 -1.34 -9.30 11.86
C ILE A 135 0.06 -9.80 12.25
#